data_AF-A0A1S1T647-F1
#
_entry.id   AF-A0A1S1T647-F1
#
_cell.length_a   1.000
_cell.length_b   1.000
_cell.length_c   1.000
_cell.angle_alpha   90.00
_cell.angle_beta   90.00
_cell.angle_gamma   90.00
#
_symmetry.space_group_name_H-M   'P 1'
#
loop_
_entity.id
_entity.type
_entity.pdbx_description
1 polymer ?
#
loop_
_entity_poly.entity_id
_entity_poly.type
_entity_poly.pdbx_seq_one_letter_code
_entity_poly.pdbx_strand_id
1 'polypeptide(L)'
;MTYFLIKSLHLISNFLLIGGMLVNTFVIGMVPPAIRSGVIPALRRYDRTVTTAALGGAWLFGLILAFTYGFYTSGWFGVKFLIVVMLSALHGMQGGWLRRMEADPKLDPPGFVRAGMPIVLVSVVAVVFLAVVKPF
;
A
#
# COMPACT_ATOMS: atom_id res chain seq x y z
N MET A 1 10.66 8.29 -24.49
CA MET A 1 10.24 9.25 -23.44
C MET A 1 9.06 8.74 -22.64
N THR A 2 8.01 8.22 -23.28
CA THR A 2 6.79 7.70 -22.63
C THR A 2 7.04 6.62 -21.57
N TYR A 3 7.94 5.65 -21.83
CA TYR A 3 8.31 4.61 -20.87
C TYR A 3 8.78 5.18 -19.53
N PHE A 4 9.75 6.10 -19.57
CA PHE A 4 10.33 6.69 -18.37
C PHE A 4 9.31 7.53 -17.61
N LEU A 5 8.45 8.27 -18.31
CA LEU A 5 7.37 9.03 -17.68
C LEU A 5 6.42 8.12 -16.90
N ILE A 6 5.88 7.08 -17.53
CA ILE A 6 4.94 6.16 -16.88
C ILE A 6 5.63 5.40 -15.74
N LYS A 7 6.89 4.99 -15.92
CA LYS A 7 7.68 4.36 -14.88
C LYS A 7 7.88 5.29 -13.67
N SER A 8 8.17 6.57 -13.90
CA SER A 8 8.28 7.56 -12.83
C SER A 8 6.96 7.77 -12.11
N LEU A 9 5.84 7.90 -12.83
CA LEU A 9 4.50 8.02 -12.24
C LEU A 9 4.16 6.79 -11.39
N HIS A 10 4.41 5.58 -11.90
CA HIS A 10 4.23 4.34 -11.13
C HIS A 10 5.07 4.33 -9.85
N LEU A 11 6.34 4.76 -9.93
CA LEU A 11 7.22 4.79 -8.78
C LEU A 11 6.78 5.81 -7.73
N ILE A 12 6.36 7.02 -8.15
CA ILE A 12 5.80 8.04 -7.26
C ILE A 12 4.56 7.50 -6.54
N SER A 13 3.64 6.87 -7.27
CA SER A 13 2.46 6.20 -6.69
C SER A 13 2.85 5.14 -5.66
N ASN A 14 3.86 4.32 -5.96
CA ASN A 14 4.32 3.30 -5.01
C ASN A 14 4.88 3.92 -3.72
N PHE A 15 5.70 4.97 -3.81
CA PHE A 15 6.25 5.63 -2.61
C PHE A 15 5.16 6.27 -1.73
N LEU A 16 4.20 6.96 -2.34
CA LEU A 16 3.07 7.54 -1.62
C LEU A 16 2.18 6.47 -0.96
N LEU A 17 1.96 5.35 -1.66
CA LEU A 17 1.23 4.21 -1.14
C LEU A 17 1.93 3.58 0.07
N ILE A 18 3.22 3.27 -0.07
CA ILE A 18 4.04 2.67 1.00
C ILE A 18 4.06 3.60 2.22
N GLY A 19 4.37 4.88 2.03
CA GLY A 19 4.37 5.86 3.12
C GLY A 19 3.03 5.92 3.85
N GLY A 20 1.93 6.01 3.11
CA GLY A 20 0.58 6.00 3.68
C GLY A 20 0.26 4.72 4.47
N MET A 21 0.56 3.55 3.92
CA MET A 21 0.32 2.27 4.60
C MET A 21 1.17 2.09 5.86
N LEU A 22 2.41 2.61 5.87
CA LEU A 22 3.28 2.59 7.05
C LEU A 22 2.76 3.53 8.15
N VAL A 23 2.24 4.71 7.80
CA VAL A 23 1.59 5.59 8.78
C VAL A 23 0.29 4.95 9.30
N ASN A 24 -0.51 4.34 8.41
CA ASN A 24 -1.73 3.62 8.80
C ASN A 24 -1.43 2.52 9.82
N THR A 25 -0.48 1.63 9.54
CA THR A 25 -0.14 0.55 10.46
C THR A 25 0.49 1.04 11.75
N PHE A 26 1.22 2.16 11.74
CA PHE A 26 1.73 2.79 12.96
C PHE A 26 0.59 3.24 13.86
N VAL A 27 -0.37 4.01 13.32
CA VAL A 27 -1.53 4.48 14.10
C VAL A 27 -2.42 3.32 14.55
N ILE A 28 -2.64 2.34 13.68
CA ILE A 28 -3.46 1.17 13.99
C ILE A 28 -2.83 0.30 15.09
N GLY A 29 -1.51 0.07 15.02
CA GLY A 29 -0.84 -0.94 15.84
C GLY A 29 -0.15 -0.41 17.10
N MET A 30 0.24 0.87 17.12
CA MET A 30 1.16 1.42 18.11
C MET A 30 0.64 2.66 18.84
N VAL A 31 -0.39 3.34 18.32
CA VAL A 31 -0.96 4.52 18.99
C VAL A 31 -1.94 4.10 20.09
N PRO A 32 -1.73 4.55 21.35
CA PRO A 32 -2.58 4.16 22.48
C PRO A 32 -3.97 4.80 22.38
N PRO A 33 -5.02 4.16 22.93
CA PRO A 33 -6.40 4.66 22.89
C PRO A 33 -6.57 6.13 23.32
N ALA A 34 -5.78 6.58 24.29
CA ALA A 34 -5.86 7.92 24.86
C ALA A 34 -5.66 9.07 23.86
N ILE A 35 -4.94 8.84 22.75
CA ILE A 35 -4.65 9.89 21.76
C ILE A 35 -5.24 9.60 20.37
N ARG A 36 -5.96 8.48 20.21
CA ARG A 36 -6.54 8.04 18.92
C ARG A 36 -7.53 9.07 18.36
N SER A 37 -8.37 9.67 19.19
CA SER A 37 -9.36 10.68 18.78
C SER A 37 -8.72 11.92 18.15
N GLY A 38 -7.49 12.28 18.54
CA GLY A 38 -6.75 13.41 17.98
C GLY A 38 -6.03 13.11 16.66
N VAL A 39 -5.82 11.84 16.30
CA VAL A 39 -4.97 11.45 15.16
C VAL A 39 -5.75 10.74 14.06
N ILE A 40 -6.66 9.83 14.41
CA ILE A 40 -7.36 8.96 13.46
C ILE A 40 -8.21 9.74 12.44
N PRO A 41 -8.98 10.78 12.81
CA PRO A 41 -9.78 11.52 11.83
C PRO A 41 -8.92 12.18 10.74
N ALA A 42 -7.80 12.79 11.14
CA ALA A 42 -6.85 13.42 10.22
C ALA A 42 -6.19 12.38 9.31
N LEU A 43 -5.73 11.27 9.87
CA LEU A 43 -5.12 10.19 9.11
C LEU A 43 -6.11 9.55 8.13
N ARG A 44 -7.35 9.31 8.53
CA ARG A 44 -8.37 8.72 7.65
C ARG A 44 -8.70 9.63 6.47
N ARG A 45 -8.69 10.95 6.67
CA ARG A 45 -8.82 11.91 5.56
C ARG A 45 -7.65 11.79 4.60
N TYR A 46 -6.42 11.76 5.12
CA TYR A 46 -5.20 11.58 4.33
C TYR A 46 -5.19 10.25 3.56
N ASP A 47 -5.57 9.15 4.22
CA ASP A 47 -5.63 7.80 3.61
C ASP A 47 -6.58 7.76 2.41
N ARG A 48 -7.74 8.43 2.53
CA ARG A 48 -8.74 8.51 1.46
C ARG A 48 -8.32 9.40 0.29
N THR A 49 -7.60 10.49 0.55
CA THR A 49 -7.24 11.44 -0.52
C THR A 49 -5.90 11.13 -1.15
N VAL A 50 -4.91 10.68 -0.38
CA VAL A 50 -3.52 10.48 -0.84
C VAL A 50 -3.23 9.01 -1.05
N THR A 51 -3.40 8.17 -0.01
CA THR A 51 -2.98 6.77 -0.08
C THR A 51 -3.85 5.96 -1.04
N THR A 52 -5.16 6.21 -1.04
CA THR A 52 -6.10 5.57 -1.99
C THR A 52 -5.85 6.04 -3.42
N ALA A 53 -5.58 7.33 -3.65
CA ALA A 53 -5.22 7.84 -4.97
C ALA A 53 -3.88 7.25 -5.45
N ALA A 54 -2.91 7.10 -4.56
CA ALA A 54 -1.64 6.45 -4.82
C ALA A 54 -1.81 4.97 -5.18
N LEU A 55 -2.71 4.24 -4.50
CA LEU A 55 -3.06 2.87 -4.89
C LEU A 55 -3.64 2.82 -6.31
N GLY A 56 -4.56 3.73 -6.63
CA GLY A 56 -5.12 3.86 -7.98
C GLY A 56 -4.05 4.12 -9.04
N GLY A 57 -3.10 5.01 -8.76
CA GLY A 57 -1.96 5.28 -9.63
C GLY A 57 -1.02 4.08 -9.78
N ALA A 58 -0.73 3.36 -8.69
CA ALA A 58 0.11 2.18 -8.71
C ALA A 58 -0.47 1.10 -9.65
N TRP A 59 -1.78 0.86 -9.56
CA TRP A 59 -2.52 -0.01 -10.47
C TRP A 59 -2.53 0.50 -11.90
N LEU A 60 -2.97 1.74 -12.12
CA LEU A 60 -3.10 2.31 -13.46
C LEU A 60 -1.77 2.28 -14.22
N PHE A 61 -0.72 2.87 -13.65
CA PHE A 61 0.58 2.95 -14.32
C PHE A 61 1.28 1.59 -14.37
N GLY A 62 1.06 0.74 -13.36
CA GLY A 62 1.61 -0.62 -13.31
C GLY A 62 1.04 -1.51 -14.42
N LEU A 63 -0.27 -1.48 -14.64
CA LEU A 63 -0.93 -2.22 -15.71
C LEU A 63 -0.55 -1.69 -17.09
N ILE A 64 -0.49 -0.36 -17.27
CA ILE A 64 0.01 0.23 -18.53
C ILE A 64 1.42 -0.28 -18.84
N LEU A 65 2.33 -0.25 -17.86
CA LEU A 65 3.69 -0.79 -18.06
C LEU A 65 3.68 -2.29 -18.39
N ALA A 66 2.84 -3.06 -17.71
CA ALA A 66 2.78 -4.51 -17.89
C ALA A 66 2.35 -4.91 -19.30
N PHE A 67 1.26 -4.31 -19.80
CA PHE A 67 0.68 -4.70 -21.08
C PHE A 67 1.36 -4.01 -22.27
N THR A 68 1.76 -2.74 -22.15
CA THR A 68 2.41 -2.02 -23.25
C THR A 68 3.81 -2.55 -23.55
N TYR A 69 4.54 -3.03 -22.52
CA TYR A 69 5.92 -3.49 -22.68
C TYR A 69 6.10 -5.01 -22.52
N GLY A 70 4.99 -5.76 -22.55
CA GLY A 70 5.02 -7.23 -22.59
C GLY A 70 5.49 -7.93 -21.31
N PHE A 71 5.49 -7.25 -20.16
CA PHE A 71 5.93 -7.87 -18.90
C PHE A 71 4.91 -8.87 -18.34
N TYR A 72 3.65 -8.81 -18.77
CA TYR A 72 2.56 -9.62 -18.21
C TYR A 72 2.76 -11.14 -18.33
N THR A 73 3.59 -11.60 -19.25
CA THR A 73 3.92 -13.03 -19.45
C THR A 73 5.09 -13.52 -18.60
N SER A 74 5.85 -12.61 -17.97
CA SER A 74 7.02 -12.97 -17.17
C SER A 74 6.61 -13.46 -15.78
N GLY A 75 7.33 -14.47 -15.26
CA GLY A 75 6.97 -15.04 -13.97
C GLY A 75 7.23 -14.05 -12.82
N TRP A 76 8.31 -13.26 -12.88
CA TRP A 76 8.60 -12.23 -11.87
C TRP A 76 7.44 -11.22 -11.75
N PHE A 77 6.79 -10.91 -12.88
CA PHE A 77 5.62 -10.03 -12.88
C PHE A 77 4.44 -10.68 -12.18
N GLY A 78 4.15 -11.96 -12.46
CA GLY A 78 3.05 -12.68 -11.81
C GLY A 78 3.18 -12.72 -10.29
N VAL A 79 4.39 -13.00 -9.77
CA VAL A 79 4.65 -12.98 -8.32
C VAL A 79 4.52 -11.57 -7.76
N LYS A 80 5.11 -10.57 -8.41
CA LYS A 80 4.98 -9.15 -8.00
C LYS A 80 3.52 -8.71 -7.96
N PHE A 81 2.74 -9.10 -8.97
CA PHE A 81 1.34 -8.77 -9.10
C PHE A 81 0.52 -9.34 -7.94
N LEU A 82 0.75 -10.60 -7.57
CA LEU A 82 0.11 -11.21 -6.41
C LEU A 82 0.42 -10.44 -5.12
N ILE A 83 1.67 -10.03 -4.90
CA ILE A 83 2.05 -9.22 -3.73
C ILE A 83 1.31 -7.87 -3.72
N VAL A 84 1.20 -7.21 -4.88
CA VAL A 84 0.47 -5.92 -4.99
C VAL A 84 -1.02 -6.09 -4.71
N VAL A 85 -1.64 -7.20 -5.14
CA VAL A 85 -3.04 -7.54 -4.77
C VAL A 85 -3.17 -7.72 -3.26
N MET A 86 -2.25 -8.44 -2.62
CA MET A 86 -2.27 -8.62 -1.16
C MET A 86 -2.09 -7.29 -0.41
N LEU A 87 -1.17 -6.43 -0.86
CA LEU A 87 -1.00 -5.08 -0.31
C LEU A 87 -2.25 -4.22 -0.49
N SER A 88 -2.94 -4.34 -1.64
CA SER A 88 -4.21 -3.63 -1.88
C SER A 88 -5.29 -4.08 -0.89
N ALA A 89 -5.38 -5.39 -0.62
CA ALA A 89 -6.30 -5.92 0.37
C ALA A 89 -5.95 -5.44 1.79
N LEU A 90 -4.65 -5.43 2.14
CA LEU A 90 -4.19 -4.89 3.43
C LEU A 90 -4.54 -3.41 3.58
N HIS A 91 -4.33 -2.59 2.55
CA HIS A 91 -4.71 -1.18 2.56
C HIS A 91 -6.22 -0.98 2.77
N GLY A 92 -7.04 -1.76 2.07
CA GLY A 92 -8.50 -1.76 2.29
C GLY A 92 -8.90 -2.14 3.72
N MET A 93 -8.24 -3.13 4.31
CA MET A 93 -8.45 -3.50 5.72
C MET A 93 -8.03 -2.38 6.67
N GLN A 94 -6.88 -1.74 6.43
CA GLN A 94 -6.42 -0.60 7.22
C GLN A 94 -7.45 0.55 7.18
N GLY A 95 -7.94 0.94 6.00
CA GLY A 95 -8.96 1.97 5.87
C GLY A 95 -10.28 1.60 6.57
N GLY A 96 -10.66 0.32 6.52
CA GLY A 96 -11.81 -0.21 7.26
C GLY A 96 -11.65 -0.10 8.78
N TRP A 97 -10.45 -0.38 9.30
CA TRP A 97 -10.14 -0.28 10.73
C TRP A 97 -9.98 1.15 11.21
N LEU A 98 -9.38 2.05 10.42
CA LEU A 98 -9.38 3.48 10.74
C LEU A 98 -10.79 4.02 10.95
N ARG A 99 -11.75 3.63 10.09
CA ARG A 99 -13.17 4.00 10.25
C ARG A 99 -13.78 3.44 11.55
N ARG A 100 -13.47 2.20 11.90
CA ARG A 100 -14.00 1.55 13.11
C ARG A 100 -13.41 2.17 14.38
N MET A 101 -12.11 2.43 14.39
CA MET A 101 -11.39 3.05 15.51
C MET A 101 -11.71 4.53 15.67
N GLU A 102 -12.11 5.22 14.60
CA GLU A 102 -12.66 6.57 14.69
C GLU A 102 -14.01 6.58 15.42
N ALA A 103 -14.87 5.59 15.14
CA ALA A 103 -16.18 5.44 15.78
C ALA A 103 -16.08 4.95 17.23
N ASP A 104 -15.15 4.05 17.52
CA ASP A 104 -14.83 3.60 18.88
C ASP A 104 -13.30 3.51 19.07
N PRO A 105 -12.69 4.52 19.71
CA PRO A 105 -11.25 4.56 19.96
C PRO A 105 -10.70 3.41 20.81
N LYS A 106 -11.55 2.67 21.53
CA LYS A 106 -11.12 1.54 22.36
C LYS A 106 -11.04 0.22 21.58
N LEU A 107 -11.56 0.17 20.34
CA LEU A 107 -11.47 -1.01 19.51
C LEU A 107 -10.04 -1.29 19.07
N ASP A 108 -9.66 -2.57 19.14
CA ASP A 108 -8.39 -3.05 18.61
C ASP A 108 -8.60 -3.96 17.39
N PRO A 109 -7.77 -3.80 16.34
CA PRO A 109 -7.83 -4.64 15.15
C PRO A 109 -7.30 -6.07 15.38
N PRO A 110 -7.67 -7.02 14.51
CA PRO A 110 -7.06 -8.33 14.40
C PRO A 110 -5.54 -8.25 14.26
N GLY A 111 -4.86 -9.25 14.80
CA GLY A 111 -3.39 -9.33 14.80
C GLY A 111 -2.76 -9.14 13.43
N PHE A 112 -3.39 -9.65 12.37
CA PHE A 112 -2.90 -9.47 10.99
C PHE A 112 -2.84 -8.00 10.55
N VAL A 113 -3.87 -7.20 10.86
CA VAL A 113 -3.92 -5.77 10.47
C VAL A 113 -2.92 -4.97 11.31
N ARG A 114 -2.73 -5.35 12.59
CA ARG A 114 -1.71 -4.78 13.48
C ARG A 114 -0.28 -5.12 13.02
N ALA A 115 -0.10 -6.29 12.40
CA ALA A 115 1.15 -6.71 11.78
C ALA A 115 1.40 -6.08 10.39
N GLY A 116 0.68 -5.01 10.03
CA GLY A 116 0.83 -4.36 8.73
C GLY A 116 2.26 -3.85 8.45
N MET A 117 2.97 -3.35 9.46
CA MET A 117 4.34 -2.83 9.33
C MET A 117 5.33 -3.85 8.74
N PRO A 118 5.56 -5.02 9.36
CA PRO A 118 6.44 -6.02 8.78
C PRO A 118 5.92 -6.54 7.43
N ILE A 119 4.60 -6.69 7.25
CA ILE A 119 4.02 -7.14 5.98
C ILE A 119 4.37 -6.16 4.84
N VAL A 120 4.18 -4.86 5.06
CA VAL A 120 4.48 -3.82 4.06
C VAL A 120 5.98 -3.80 3.75
N LEU A 121 6.85 -3.78 4.77
CA LEU A 121 8.30 -3.70 4.56
C LEU A 121 8.86 -4.91 3.81
N VAL A 122 8.47 -6.13 4.19
CA VAL A 122 8.88 -7.36 3.50
C VAL A 122 8.37 -7.36 2.06
N SER A 123 7.13 -6.93 1.85
CA SER A 123 6.55 -6.84 0.50
C SER A 123 7.31 -5.84 -0.38
N VAL A 124 7.74 -4.69 0.17
CA VAL A 124 8.55 -3.71 -0.56
C VAL A 124 9.87 -4.31 -1.02
N VAL A 125 10.58 -5.00 -0.12
CA VAL A 125 11.85 -5.67 -0.47
C VAL A 125 11.64 -6.68 -1.60
N ALA A 126 10.63 -7.54 -1.47
CA ALA A 126 10.31 -8.55 -2.49
C ALA A 126 9.94 -7.91 -3.84
N VAL A 127 9.08 -6.88 -3.83
CA VAL A 127 8.62 -6.19 -5.06
C VAL A 127 9.77 -5.47 -5.76
N VAL A 128 10.66 -4.80 -5.02
CA VAL A 128 11.83 -4.13 -5.58
C VAL A 128 12.79 -5.14 -6.19
N PHE A 129 13.08 -6.23 -5.47
CA PHE A 129 13.93 -7.31 -5.98
C PHE A 129 13.38 -7.89 -7.29
N LEU A 130 12.10 -8.26 -7.32
CA LEU A 130 11.44 -8.80 -8.53
C LEU A 130 11.48 -7.80 -9.70
N ALA A 131 11.25 -6.51 -9.44
CA ALA A 131 11.20 -5.49 -10.47
C ALA A 131 12.56 -5.13 -11.07
N VAL A 132 13.64 -5.23 -10.27
CA VAL A 132 15.00 -4.87 -10.68
C VAL A 132 15.74 -6.06 -11.26
N VAL A 133 15.76 -7.19 -10.54
CA VAL A 133 16.55 -8.37 -10.90
C VAL A 133 15.87 -9.19 -11.99
N LYS A 134 14.52 -9.25 -11.99
CA LYS A 134 13.71 -10.00 -12.97
C LYS A 134 14.22 -11.45 -13.18
N PRO A 135 14.30 -12.27 -12.12
CA PRO A 135 15.03 -13.53 -12.14
C PRO A 135 14.45 -14.64 -13.05
N PHE A 136 13.18 -14.53 -13.48
CA PHE A 136 12.48 -15.53 -14.30
C PHE A 136 11.28 -14.95 -15.03
#